data_AF-A0A7W8S6X3-F1
#
_entry.id   AF-A0A7W8S6X3-F1
#
_cell.length_a   1.000
_cell.length_b   1.000
_cell.length_c   1.000
_cell.angle_alpha   90.00
_cell.angle_beta   90.00
_cell.angle_gamma   90.00
#
_symmetry.space_group_name_H-M   'P 1'
#
loop_
_entity.id
_entity.type
_entity.pdbx_description
1 polymer ?
#
loop_
_entity_poly.entity_id
_entity_poly.type
_entity_poly.pdbx_seq_one_letter_code
_entity_poly.pdbx_strand_id
1 'polypeptide(L)'
;MNMLAATSTVAVSFYALLSTVYKSTQALYAQPTNVSSLSDGLVDSDTLPGVDVIVPCFNEDPRTLSACLESIANQDYAGKLRVYVVDDGSANLDTPLVRRFGA
;
A
#
# COMPACT_ATOMS: atom_id res chain seq x y z
N MET A 1 0.68 -47.90 -10.48
CA MET A 1 0.21 -46.58 -10.00
C MET A 1 0.27 -45.63 -11.19
N ASN A 2 -0.87 -45.05 -11.57
CA ASN A 2 -1.05 -44.41 -12.88
C ASN A 2 -0.28 -43.08 -12.94
N MET A 3 0.52 -42.86 -13.99
CA MET A 3 1.28 -41.60 -14.19
C MET A 3 0.41 -40.36 -14.01
N LEU A 4 -0.86 -40.41 -14.45
CA LEU A 4 -1.82 -39.32 -14.31
C LEU A 4 -2.08 -38.93 -12.85
N ALA A 5 -2.11 -39.92 -11.95
CA ALA A 5 -2.27 -39.70 -10.51
C ALA A 5 -0.99 -39.15 -9.87
N ALA A 6 0.19 -39.54 -10.36
CA ALA A 6 1.45 -39.00 -9.88
C ALA A 6 1.63 -37.52 -10.31
N THR A 7 1.33 -37.18 -11.56
CA THR A 7 1.45 -35.81 -12.09
C THR A 7 0.47 -34.86 -11.40
N SER A 8 -0.78 -35.29 -11.17
CA SER A 8 -1.76 -34.47 -10.43
C SER A 8 -1.37 -34.28 -8.97
N THR A 9 -0.85 -35.32 -8.30
CA THR A 9 -0.36 -35.23 -6.92
C THR A 9 0.80 -34.23 -6.81
N VAL A 10 1.78 -34.30 -7.72
CA VAL A 10 2.92 -33.37 -7.74
C VAL A 10 2.46 -31.93 -7.95
N ALA A 11 1.54 -31.68 -8.89
CA ALA A 11 1.01 -30.34 -9.14
C ALA A 11 0.25 -29.77 -7.93
N VAL A 12 -0.59 -30.60 -7.29
CA VAL A 12 -1.35 -30.20 -6.09
C VAL A 12 -0.41 -29.93 -4.92
N SER A 13 0.59 -30.79 -4.69
CA SER A 13 1.59 -30.59 -3.63
C SER A 13 2.44 -29.34 -3.87
N PHE A 14 2.85 -29.07 -5.11
CA PHE A 14 3.61 -27.88 -5.46
C PHE A 14 2.79 -26.60 -5.28
N TYR A 15 1.53 -26.60 -5.73
CA TYR A 15 0.61 -25.49 -5.52
C TYR A 15 0.32 -25.26 -4.04
N ALA A 16 0.11 -26.32 -3.26
CA ALA A 16 -0.11 -26.23 -1.83
C ALA A 16 1.10 -25.59 -1.13
N LEU A 17 2.32 -26.04 -1.46
CA LEU A 17 3.55 -25.46 -0.91
C LEU A 17 3.67 -23.97 -1.24
N LEU A 18 3.52 -23.60 -2.51
CA LEU A 18 3.65 -22.20 -2.95
C LEU A 18 2.57 -21.31 -2.32
N SER A 19 1.34 -21.82 -2.21
CA SER A 19 0.22 -21.12 -1.59
C SER A 19 0.42 -20.93 -0.09
N THR A 20 0.95 -21.94 0.61
CA THR A 20 1.29 -21.81 2.04
C THR A 20 2.36 -20.75 2.24
N VAL A 21 3.43 -20.76 1.45
CA VAL A 21 4.50 -19.74 1.53
C VAL A 21 3.94 -18.32 1.29
N TYR A 22 3.12 -18.15 0.24
CA TYR A 22 2.50 -16.87 -0.08
C TYR A 22 1.60 -16.37 1.06
N LYS A 23 0.72 -17.23 1.58
CA LYS A 23 -0.21 -16.86 2.66
C LYS A 23 0.50 -16.60 3.98
N SER A 24 1.57 -17.35 4.30
CA SER A 24 2.39 -17.08 5.48
C SER A 24 3.07 -15.72 5.38
N THR A 25 3.62 -15.40 4.22
CA THR A 25 4.22 -14.08 3.95
C THR A 25 3.18 -12.96 4.08
N GLN A 26 1.99 -13.15 3.48
CA GLN A 26 0.88 -12.20 3.61
C GLN A 26 0.45 -12.01 5.07
N ALA A 27 0.34 -13.08 5.87
CA ALA A 27 -0.04 -13.00 7.27
C ALA A 27 1.00 -12.28 8.13
N LEU A 28 2.28 -12.44 7.84
CA LEU A 28 3.36 -11.72 8.52
C LEU A 28 3.34 -10.23 8.21
N TYR A 29 3.12 -9.84 6.95
CA TYR A 29 3.02 -8.43 6.55
C TYR A 29 1.70 -7.78 6.95
N ALA A 30 0.62 -8.55 7.06
CA ALA A 30 -0.67 -8.07 7.55
C ALA A 30 -0.74 -8.00 9.08
N GLN A 31 0.34 -8.34 9.81
CA GLN A 31 0.39 -8.11 11.25
C GLN A 31 0.18 -6.61 11.49
N PRO A 32 -0.88 -6.21 12.19
CA PRO A 32 -1.08 -4.83 12.54
C PRO A 32 0.09 -4.44 13.43
N THR A 33 0.86 -3.42 13.03
CA THR A 33 1.70 -2.70 13.97
C THR A 33 0.81 -2.34 15.13
N ASN A 34 1.11 -2.84 16.33
CA ASN A 34 0.45 -2.39 17.55
C ASN A 34 0.84 -0.91 17.67
N VAL A 35 0.05 -0.04 17.04
CA VAL A 35 0.15 1.39 17.16
C VAL A 35 -0.23 1.61 18.62
N SER A 36 0.81 1.63 19.47
CA SER A 36 0.72 2.21 20.79
C SER A 36 0.01 3.52 20.55
N SER A 37 -1.23 3.59 21.03
CA SER A 37 -2.08 4.76 20.95
C SER A 37 -1.23 5.88 21.51
N LEU A 38 -0.63 6.66 20.60
CA LEU A 38 0.21 7.79 20.96
C LEU A 38 -0.69 8.62 21.83
N SER A 39 -0.30 8.73 23.11
CA SER A 39 -1.04 9.42 24.14
C SER A 39 -1.63 10.67 23.52
N ASP A 40 -2.95 10.63 23.38
CA ASP A 40 -3.79 11.75 23.01
C ASP A 40 -3.59 12.78 24.12
N GLY A 41 -2.54 13.58 23.94
CA GLY A 41 -2.19 14.67 24.82
C GLY A 41 -3.26 15.72 24.60
N LEU A 42 -4.38 15.56 25.31
CA LEU A 42 -5.44 16.55 25.50
C LEU A 42 -5.67 17.38 24.23
N VAL A 43 -6.16 16.73 23.18
CA VAL A 43 -6.60 17.42 21.97
C VAL A 43 -7.77 18.32 22.35
N ASP A 44 -7.50 19.62 22.27
CA ASP A 44 -8.49 20.67 22.27
C ASP A 44 -9.59 20.28 21.27
N SER A 45 -10.83 20.18 21.76
CA SER A 45 -12.00 19.68 20.99
C SER A 45 -12.27 20.46 19.70
N ASP A 46 -11.62 21.61 19.52
CA ASP A 46 -11.69 22.51 18.37
C ASP A 46 -10.67 22.19 17.26
N THR A 47 -9.79 21.20 17.42
CA THR A 47 -8.80 20.83 16.39
C THR A 47 -9.21 19.59 15.59
N LEU A 48 -9.30 19.74 14.26
CA LEU A 48 -9.55 18.63 13.34
C LEU A 48 -8.43 17.57 13.44
N PRO A 49 -8.75 16.27 13.30
CA PRO A 49 -7.75 15.21 13.42
C PRO A 49 -6.64 15.33 12.38
N GLY A 50 -5.50 14.69 12.63
CA GLY A 50 -4.50 14.48 11.58
C GLY A 50 -4.97 13.40 10.60
N VAL A 51 -4.78 13.61 9.30
CA VAL A 51 -5.14 12.66 8.24
C VAL A 51 -3.88 12.25 7.46
N ASP A 52 -3.69 10.94 7.31
CA ASP A 52 -2.68 10.33 6.46
C ASP A 52 -3.36 9.71 5.23
N VAL A 53 -2.96 10.12 4.03
CA VAL A 53 -3.44 9.58 2.75
C VAL A 53 -2.34 8.72 2.13
N ILE A 54 -2.65 7.45 1.87
CA ILE A 54 -1.75 6.51 1.21
C ILE A 54 -2.23 6.33 -0.23
N VAL A 55 -1.37 6.66 -1.20
CA VAL A 55 -1.62 6.54 -2.64
C VAL A 55 -0.78 5.38 -3.18
N PRO A 56 -1.33 4.16 -3.28
CA PRO A 56 -0.64 3.05 -3.95
C PRO A 56 -0.59 3.30 -5.46
N CYS A 57 0.55 3.03 -6.10
CA CYS A 57 0.69 3.12 -7.55
C CYS A 57 1.49 1.94 -8.13
N PHE A 58 1.09 1.47 -9.32
CA PHE A 58 1.83 0.49 -10.11
C PHE A 58 1.60 0.73 -11.59
N ASN A 59 2.65 1.15 -12.32
CA ASN A 59 2.62 1.47 -13.74
C ASN A 59 1.51 2.44 -14.15
N GLU A 60 1.15 3.37 -13.27
CA GLU A 60 0.12 4.39 -13.53
C GLU A 60 0.57 5.35 -14.65
N ASP A 61 -0.38 5.87 -15.43
CA ASP A 61 -0.08 6.98 -16.35
C ASP A 61 0.38 8.19 -15.51
N PRO A 62 1.57 8.78 -15.75
CA PRO A 62 2.08 9.85 -14.90
C PRO A 62 1.15 11.06 -14.80
N ARG A 63 0.35 11.33 -15.83
CA ARG A 63 -0.65 12.41 -15.82
C ARG A 63 -1.81 12.10 -14.87
N THR A 64 -2.27 10.85 -14.85
CA THR A 64 -3.33 10.41 -13.93
C THR A 64 -2.85 10.49 -12.48
N LEU A 65 -1.64 10.01 -12.20
CA LEU A 65 -1.05 10.13 -10.87
C LEU A 65 -0.88 11.59 -10.45
N SER A 66 -0.39 12.45 -11.36
CA SER A 66 -0.27 13.89 -11.11
C SER A 66 -1.62 14.54 -10.79
N ALA A 67 -2.65 14.25 -11.58
CA ALA A 67 -3.99 14.79 -11.35
C ALA A 67 -4.61 14.31 -10.03
N CYS A 68 -4.34 13.06 -9.64
CA CYS A 68 -4.74 12.52 -8.34
C CYS A 68 -4.07 13.30 -7.19
N LEU A 69 -2.75 13.49 -7.25
CA LEU A 69 -2.00 14.23 -6.23
C LEU A 69 -2.41 15.70 -6.17
N GLU A 70 -2.69 16.34 -7.30
CA GLU A 70 -3.21 17.70 -7.38
C GLU A 70 -4.61 17.80 -6.74
N SER A 71 -5.49 16.82 -7.00
CA SER A 71 -6.80 16.74 -6.35
C SER A 71 -6.67 16.63 -4.83
N ILE A 72 -5.75 15.81 -4.33
CA ILE A 72 -5.49 15.66 -2.89
C ILE A 72 -4.90 16.94 -2.28
N ALA A 73 -4.02 17.64 -3.01
CA ALA A 73 -3.43 18.90 -2.55
C ALA A 73 -4.46 20.03 -2.46
N ASN A 74 -5.53 19.97 -3.25
CA ASN A 74 -6.60 20.98 -3.30
C ASN A 74 -7.78 20.68 -2.36
N GLN A 75 -7.63 19.74 -1.41
CA GLN A 75 -8.68 19.48 -0.42
C GLN A 75 -8.81 20.63 0.57
N ASP A 76 -10.05 21.07 0.83
CA ASP A 76 -10.36 22.07 1.86
C ASP A 76 -10.43 21.43 3.24
N TYR A 77 -9.30 20.90 3.69
CA TYR A 77 -9.15 20.28 5.01
C TYR A 77 -8.30 21.18 5.91
N ALA A 78 -8.94 21.80 6.90
CA ALA A 78 -8.24 22.71 7.82
C ALA A 78 -7.33 21.99 8.84
N GLY A 79 -7.39 20.66 8.92
CA GLY A 79 -6.51 19.84 9.77
C GLY A 79 -5.20 19.46 9.07
N LYS A 80 -4.33 18.74 9.79
CA LYS A 80 -3.04 18.30 9.25
C LYS A 80 -3.22 17.16 8.25
N LEU A 81 -2.94 17.41 6.97
CA LEU A 81 -2.96 16.40 5.91
C LEU A 81 -1.52 15.98 5.55
N ARG A 82 -1.26 14.67 5.48
CA ARG A 82 0.01 14.08 5.03
C ARG A 82 -0.28 13.07 3.92
N VAL A 83 0.51 13.09 2.85
CA VAL A 83 0.30 12.24 1.68
C VAL A 83 1.55 11.41 1.41
N TYR A 84 1.39 10.10 1.23
CA TYR A 84 2.46 9.15 0.92
C TYR A 84 2.12 8.43 -0.38
N VAL A 85 3.05 8.46 -1.34
CA VAL A 85 2.96 7.65 -2.55
C VAL A 85 3.75 6.38 -2.34
N VAL A 86 3.10 5.23 -2.53
CA VAL A 86 3.70 3.91 -2.34
C VAL A 86 3.74 3.21 -3.69
N ASP A 87 4.93 3.16 -4.28
CA ASP A 87 5.16 2.51 -5.58
C ASP A 87 5.43 1.01 -5.42
N ASP A 88 4.65 0.19 -6.13
CA ASP A 88 4.75 -1.27 -6.13
C ASP A 88 5.72 -1.80 -7.21
N GLY A 89 6.84 -1.09 -7.42
CA GLY A 89 7.88 -1.48 -8.37
C GLY A 89 7.51 -1.17 -9.82
N SER A 90 7.02 0.03 -10.09
CA SER A 90 6.70 0.46 -11.45
C SER A 90 7.92 0.43 -12.36
N ALA A 91 7.72 -0.04 -13.60
CA ALA A 91 8.75 -0.05 -14.63
C ALA A 91 8.78 1.24 -15.46
N ASN A 92 7.73 2.07 -15.37
CA ASN A 92 7.56 3.30 -16.15
C ASN A 92 8.15 4.56 -15.45
N LEU A 93 9.21 4.38 -14.66
CA LEU A 93 9.88 5.44 -13.88
C LEU A 93 10.70 6.42 -14.73
N ASP A 94 10.70 6.28 -16.06
CA ASP A 94 11.50 7.08 -17.00
C ASP A 94 11.10 8.56 -17.09
N THR A 95 10.17 9.02 -16.24
CA THR A 95 9.75 10.41 -16.15
C THR A 95 10.07 10.96 -14.76
N PRO A 96 10.78 12.09 -14.62
CA PRO A 96 11.27 12.61 -13.33
C PRO A 96 10.17 13.25 -12.45
N LEU A 97 9.00 12.64 -12.35
CA LEU A 97 7.83 13.19 -11.64
C LEU A 97 7.75 12.79 -10.16
N VAL A 98 8.64 11.92 -9.66
CA VAL A 98 8.65 11.51 -8.25
C VAL A 98 9.86 12.09 -7.55
N ARG A 99 9.90 13.41 -7.40
CA ARG A 99 10.68 14.03 -6.32
C ARG A 99 10.08 15.36 -5.92
N ARG A 100 9.40 15.31 -4.77
CA ARG A 100 9.03 16.41 -3.86
C ARG A 100 7.58 16.88 -3.96
N PHE A 101 6.68 16.13 -3.33
CA PHE A 101 5.59 16.73 -2.57
C PHE A 101 6.02 16.72 -1.10
N GLY A 102 6.51 17.88 -0.64
CA GLY A 102 6.81 18.15 0.76
C GLY A 102 6.12 19.47 1.11
N ALA A 103 5.45 19.45 2.27
CA ALA A 103 4.60 20.50 2.85
C ALA A 103 5.10 21.94 2.66
#